data_AF-A0AAP4ENP3-F1
#
_entry.id   AF-A0AAP4ENP3-F1
#
_cell.length_a   1.000
_cell.length_b   1.000
_cell.length_c   1.000
_cell.angle_alpha   90.00
_cell.angle_beta   90.00
_cell.angle_gamma   90.00
#
_symmetry.space_group_name_H-M   'P 1'
#
loop_
_entity.id
_entity.type
_entity.pdbx_description
1 polymer ?
#
loop_
_entity_poly.entity_id
_entity_poly.type
_entity_poly.pdbx_seq_one_letter_code
_entity_poly.pdbx_strand_id
1 'polypeptide(L)'
;METANNSSRHERLFQDKKLNASLLTSYSSYVKNEKNNKWAFIYKIILILIFFSFSLTFMFLADRTIFGEKLFKIDDFLQIYTPTTLHTTAIALYRFTLLISVFVYSITRNYLNVYFQKELIKKYLPWYILYALISMSSMFTLIFFLSNDLMQNFYLMFICVPLFLLNLSYSLYIYFLKRKSDPILYGRIWPTLVSLVAQFIILVVSIILVYMTVKATIYPNAFLENNIIFNFFKNLFVNKSAKNFVIVISLALLLGILAIAVNITRIQFLLAKQYTYSFFKDQLVLVLTYLVATFIWFIKVFTIKVVDLGIVNHKTEYFYLFEILFGLILTSLYLAITFKKKLQPNGASINSLIFSLFQMLLWVSLLVVGLHSNIQLINALNIFFISAMSLTMLVVYLKKTNSITITEMIFLITFLIAMVLSMFIFGINQYLLSKSNNIFYIINSSLYITQIFLVLNVVIAVSFFMFSAIKLIVILLKISKTKEKLKETTYEKK
;
A
#
# COMPACT_ATOMS: atom_id res chain seq x y z
N MET A 1 -11.83 -12.37 75.93
CA MET A 1 -12.66 -11.82 74.83
C MET A 1 -11.98 -10.67 74.07
N GLU A 2 -10.99 -9.95 74.63
CA GLU A 2 -10.31 -8.84 73.93
C GLU A 2 -9.31 -9.24 72.82
N THR A 3 -8.76 -10.46 72.85
CA THR A 3 -7.75 -10.92 71.87
C THR A 3 -8.32 -11.26 70.50
N ALA A 4 -9.56 -11.75 70.43
CA ALA A 4 -10.25 -12.06 69.17
C ALA A 4 -10.71 -10.80 68.40
N ASN A 5 -10.95 -9.70 69.11
CA ASN A 5 -11.37 -8.46 68.48
C ASN A 5 -10.19 -7.74 67.80
N ASN A 6 -8.98 -7.85 68.37
CA ASN A 6 -7.76 -7.27 67.81
C ASN A 6 -7.22 -8.01 66.57
N SER A 7 -7.36 -9.34 66.49
CA SER A 7 -6.95 -10.09 65.28
C SER A 7 -7.83 -9.73 64.07
N SER A 8 -9.15 -9.63 64.27
CA SER A 8 -10.09 -9.26 63.21
C SER A 8 -9.90 -7.82 62.71
N ARG A 9 -9.41 -6.92 63.59
CA ARG A 9 -9.10 -5.52 63.24
C ARG A 9 -7.79 -5.40 62.47
N HIS A 10 -6.79 -6.20 62.83
CA HIS A 10 -5.52 -6.29 62.09
C HIS A 10 -5.70 -6.91 60.70
N GLU A 11 -6.52 -7.95 60.56
CA GLU A 11 -6.84 -8.55 59.25
C GLU A 11 -7.61 -7.58 58.34
N ARG A 12 -8.58 -6.83 58.88
CA ARG A 12 -9.27 -5.77 58.13
C ARG A 12 -8.31 -4.67 57.68
N LEU A 13 -7.43 -4.18 58.56
CA LEU A 13 -6.40 -3.19 58.21
C LEU A 13 -5.41 -3.71 57.15
N PHE A 14 -5.07 -5.01 57.18
CA PHE A 14 -4.23 -5.63 56.16
C PHE A 14 -4.96 -5.76 54.82
N GLN A 15 -6.23 -6.16 54.83
CA GLN A 15 -7.06 -6.22 53.62
C GLN A 15 -7.27 -4.82 53.01
N ASP A 16 -7.54 -3.81 53.83
CA ASP A 16 -7.70 -2.42 53.38
C ASP A 16 -6.39 -1.84 52.82
N LYS A 17 -5.24 -2.13 53.43
CA LYS A 17 -3.93 -1.76 52.86
C LYS A 17 -3.68 -2.44 51.51
N LYS A 18 -4.04 -3.72 51.38
CA LYS A 18 -3.88 -4.49 50.14
C LYS A 18 -4.82 -4.00 49.04
N LEU A 19 -6.05 -3.62 49.39
CA LEU A 19 -7.04 -3.01 48.51
C LEU A 19 -6.60 -1.61 48.05
N ASN A 20 -6.09 -0.78 48.96
CA ASN A 20 -5.59 0.54 48.61
C ASN A 20 -4.34 0.47 47.72
N ALA A 21 -3.45 -0.49 47.95
CA ALA A 21 -2.30 -0.74 47.07
C ALA A 21 -2.73 -1.25 45.67
N SER A 22 -3.75 -2.12 45.59
CA SER A 22 -4.29 -2.57 44.29
C SER A 22 -5.03 -1.46 43.53
N LEU A 23 -5.72 -0.57 44.23
CA LEU A 23 -6.34 0.62 43.65
C LEU A 23 -5.31 1.65 43.16
N LEU A 24 -4.24 1.88 43.91
CA LEU A 24 -3.15 2.76 43.49
C LEU A 24 -2.37 2.20 42.29
N THR A 25 -2.13 0.90 42.25
CA THR A 25 -1.48 0.23 41.10
C THR A 25 -2.38 0.21 39.85
N SER A 26 -3.68 0.00 40.00
CA SER A 26 -4.64 0.10 38.90
C SER A 26 -4.80 1.55 38.40
N TYR A 27 -4.86 2.54 39.29
CA TYR A 27 -4.92 3.95 38.90
C TYR A 27 -3.62 4.42 38.22
N SER A 28 -2.45 4.08 38.77
CA SER A 28 -1.17 4.43 38.16
C SER A 28 -0.93 3.74 36.81
N SER A 29 -1.40 2.49 36.66
CA SER A 29 -1.37 1.81 35.35
C SER A 29 -2.33 2.43 34.35
N TYR A 30 -3.53 2.86 34.77
CA TYR A 30 -4.48 3.61 33.93
C TYR A 30 -3.88 4.95 33.44
N VAL A 31 -3.35 5.77 34.34
CA VAL A 31 -2.72 7.06 33.99
C VAL A 31 -1.52 6.86 33.06
N LYS A 32 -0.72 5.81 33.28
CA LYS A 32 0.41 5.45 32.41
C LYS A 32 -0.05 5.02 31.02
N ASN A 33 -1.12 4.24 30.93
CA ASN A 33 -1.71 3.82 29.66
C ASN A 33 -2.27 5.01 28.87
N GLU A 34 -2.96 5.94 29.54
CA GLU A 34 -3.47 7.16 28.90
C GLU A 34 -2.34 8.04 28.34
N LYS A 35 -1.29 8.29 29.14
CA LYS A 35 -0.11 9.06 28.69
C LYS A 35 0.61 8.38 27.52
N ASN A 36 0.80 7.07 27.57
CA ASN A 36 1.46 6.32 26.50
C ASN A 36 0.63 6.35 25.20
N ASN A 37 -0.70 6.36 25.31
CA ASN A 37 -1.59 6.50 24.15
C ASN A 37 -1.44 7.88 23.47
N LYS A 38 -1.25 8.96 24.25
CA LYS A 38 -0.95 10.30 23.72
C LYS A 38 0.38 10.33 22.95
N TRP A 39 1.44 9.72 23.48
CA TRP A 39 2.74 9.62 22.78
C TRP A 39 2.64 8.83 21.47
N ALA A 40 1.91 7.71 21.48
CA ALA A 40 1.68 6.92 20.27
C ALA A 40 0.94 7.73 19.20
N PHE A 41 -0.03 8.57 19.60
CA PHE A 41 -0.72 9.48 18.69
C PHE A 41 0.21 10.53 18.08
N ILE A 42 1.03 11.20 18.90
CA ILE A 42 2.02 12.19 18.43
C ILE A 42 2.98 11.57 17.40
N TYR A 43 3.52 10.38 17.70
CA TYR A 43 4.46 9.68 16.82
C TYR A 43 3.83 9.33 15.46
N LYS A 44 2.55 8.94 15.45
CA LYS A 44 1.80 8.69 14.22
C LYS A 44 1.61 9.96 13.38
N ILE A 45 1.24 11.08 14.01
CA ILE A 45 1.07 12.36 13.30
C ILE A 45 2.38 12.79 12.64
N ILE A 46 3.50 12.72 13.37
CA ILE A 46 4.81 13.07 12.82
C ILE A 46 5.13 12.22 11.57
N LEU A 47 4.89 10.91 11.64
CA LEU A 47 5.11 10.02 10.49
C LEU A 47 4.17 10.33 9.32
N ILE A 48 2.91 10.66 9.58
CA ILE A 48 1.94 11.08 8.54
C ILE A 48 2.42 12.37 7.86
N LEU A 49 2.87 13.36 8.63
CA LEU A 49 3.37 14.63 8.09
C LEU A 49 4.64 14.43 7.24
N ILE A 50 5.59 13.62 7.72
CA ILE A 50 6.79 13.23 6.96
C ILE A 50 6.38 12.53 5.67
N PHE A 51 5.50 11.53 5.75
CA PHE A 51 5.05 10.76 4.60
C PHE A 51 4.35 11.62 3.56
N PHE A 52 3.43 12.48 3.99
CA PHE A 52 2.72 13.42 3.13
C PHE A 52 3.67 14.40 2.44
N SER A 53 4.53 15.08 3.23
CA SER A 53 5.45 16.10 2.73
C SER A 53 6.43 15.54 1.70
N PHE A 54 7.07 14.41 2.00
CA PHE A 54 8.01 13.78 1.08
C PHE A 54 7.31 13.17 -0.14
N SER A 55 6.11 12.61 0.02
CA SER A 55 5.32 12.11 -1.12
C SER A 55 5.00 13.22 -2.11
N LEU A 56 4.54 14.36 -1.60
CA LEU A 56 4.27 15.54 -2.41
C LEU A 56 5.56 16.09 -3.03
N THR A 57 6.65 16.17 -2.25
CA THR A 57 7.93 16.70 -2.72
C THR A 57 8.48 15.92 -3.91
N PHE A 58 8.52 14.58 -3.84
CA PHE A 58 9.08 13.81 -4.96
C PHE A 58 8.22 13.89 -6.21
N MET A 59 6.89 13.99 -6.07
CA MET A 59 5.99 14.16 -7.21
C MET A 59 6.10 15.57 -7.83
N PHE A 60 6.19 16.62 -7.01
CA PHE A 60 6.37 17.99 -7.51
C PHE A 60 7.73 18.21 -8.19
N LEU A 61 8.76 17.53 -7.71
CA LEU A 61 10.11 17.51 -8.28
C LEU A 61 10.35 16.31 -9.22
N ALA A 62 9.30 15.85 -9.92
CA ALA A 62 9.34 14.68 -10.79
C ALA A 62 10.51 14.69 -11.79
N ASP A 63 10.84 15.85 -12.37
CA ASP A 63 12.02 16.03 -13.23
C ASP A 63 13.28 15.47 -12.60
N ARG A 64 13.51 15.78 -11.32
CA ARG A 64 14.75 15.45 -10.62
C ARG A 64 14.70 14.07 -9.98
N THR A 65 13.54 13.67 -9.47
CA THR A 65 13.37 12.43 -8.68
C THR A 65 13.01 11.23 -9.55
N ILE A 66 12.02 11.35 -10.43
CA ILE A 66 11.52 10.28 -11.30
C ILE A 66 12.39 10.19 -12.55
N PHE A 67 12.56 11.31 -13.25
CA PHE A 67 13.23 11.34 -14.54
C PHE A 67 14.72 11.63 -14.45
N GLY A 68 15.19 12.21 -13.35
CA GLY A 68 16.61 12.53 -13.18
C GLY A 68 17.15 13.45 -14.26
N GLU A 69 16.49 14.58 -14.55
CA GLU A 69 16.76 15.57 -15.60
C GLU A 69 18.24 15.96 -15.83
N LYS A 70 19.10 15.82 -14.81
CA LYS A 70 20.55 16.05 -14.97
C LYS A 70 21.31 14.90 -15.64
N LEU A 71 20.69 13.73 -15.77
CA LEU A 71 21.27 12.52 -16.34
C LEU A 71 21.01 12.46 -17.86
N PHE A 72 19.86 12.94 -18.35
CA PHE A 72 19.46 12.93 -19.76
C PHE A 72 18.23 13.83 -19.98
N LYS A 73 17.90 14.12 -21.25
CA LYS A 73 16.69 14.87 -21.62
C LYS A 73 15.46 13.97 -21.47
N ILE A 74 14.41 14.46 -20.83
CA ILE A 74 13.20 13.66 -20.52
C ILE A 74 12.53 13.11 -21.79
N ASP A 75 12.66 13.82 -22.91
CA ASP A 75 12.20 13.40 -24.23
C ASP A 75 12.75 12.00 -24.59
N ASP A 76 14.00 11.71 -24.21
CA ASP A 76 14.70 10.43 -24.45
C ASP A 76 14.34 9.33 -23.41
N PHE A 77 13.47 9.62 -22.43
CA PHE A 77 13.12 8.67 -21.37
C PHE A 77 12.49 7.39 -21.93
N LEU A 78 13.06 6.23 -21.58
CA LEU A 78 12.64 4.91 -22.07
C LEU A 78 12.61 4.77 -23.61
N GLN A 79 13.18 5.71 -24.37
CA GLN A 79 13.30 5.59 -25.80
C GLN A 79 14.45 4.62 -26.14
N ILE A 80 14.11 3.49 -26.79
CA ILE A 80 15.02 2.36 -27.06
C ILE A 80 15.88 2.60 -28.32
N TYR A 81 15.99 3.85 -28.81
CA TYR A 81 16.67 4.14 -30.07
C TYR A 81 18.20 4.01 -29.96
N THR A 82 18.76 4.28 -28.78
CA THR A 82 20.20 4.15 -28.56
C THR A 82 20.49 3.39 -27.25
N PRO A 83 21.62 2.67 -27.21
CA PRO A 83 22.05 2.00 -25.98
C PRO A 83 22.25 2.98 -24.82
N THR A 84 22.85 4.14 -25.09
CA THR A 84 23.12 5.21 -24.11
C THR A 84 21.84 5.75 -23.44
N THR A 85 20.75 5.95 -24.19
CA THR A 85 19.45 6.36 -23.63
C THR A 85 18.83 5.23 -22.80
N LEU A 86 18.98 3.97 -23.21
CA LEU A 86 18.50 2.81 -22.45
C LEU A 86 19.24 2.65 -21.11
N HIS A 87 20.54 2.98 -21.04
CA HIS A 87 21.31 2.92 -19.79
C HIS A 87 20.90 3.98 -18.78
N THR A 88 20.83 5.24 -19.21
CA THR A 88 20.51 6.37 -18.34
C THR A 88 19.10 6.27 -17.75
N THR A 89 18.15 5.76 -18.55
CA THR A 89 16.77 5.53 -18.12
C THR A 89 16.64 4.37 -17.14
N ALA A 90 17.40 3.29 -17.35
CA ALA A 90 17.49 2.20 -16.39
C ALA A 90 18.08 2.65 -15.04
N ILE A 91 19.10 3.52 -15.05
CA ILE A 91 19.68 4.08 -13.82
C ILE A 91 18.66 4.95 -13.07
N ALA A 92 17.94 5.83 -13.79
CA ALA A 92 16.90 6.67 -13.18
C ALA A 92 15.79 5.83 -12.53
N LEU A 93 15.29 4.82 -13.24
CA LEU A 93 14.28 3.89 -12.72
C LEU A 93 14.80 3.06 -11.54
N TYR A 94 16.02 2.55 -11.60
CA TYR A 94 16.64 1.81 -10.50
C TYR A 94 16.72 2.67 -9.24
N ARG A 95 17.26 3.90 -9.35
CA ARG A 95 17.37 4.83 -8.22
C ARG A 95 16.00 5.18 -7.64
N PHE A 96 15.04 5.54 -8.50
CA PHE A 96 13.68 5.89 -8.09
C PHE A 96 12.99 4.73 -7.36
N THR A 97 12.98 3.55 -7.97
CA THR A 97 12.30 2.37 -7.41
C THR A 97 12.93 1.91 -6.10
N LEU A 98 14.26 1.88 -6.01
CA LEU A 98 14.97 1.48 -4.78
C LEU A 98 14.70 2.45 -3.62
N LEU A 99 14.94 3.74 -3.83
CA LEU A 99 14.87 4.72 -2.74
C LEU A 99 13.42 4.97 -2.28
N ILE A 100 12.44 4.93 -3.19
CA ILE A 100 11.02 5.03 -2.80
C ILE A 100 10.55 3.77 -2.09
N SER A 101 11.00 2.59 -2.52
CA SER A 101 10.67 1.36 -1.80
C SER A 101 11.18 1.41 -0.36
N VAL A 102 12.41 1.89 -0.14
CA VAL A 102 12.99 2.08 1.20
C VAL A 102 12.23 3.13 2.00
N PHE A 103 11.87 4.26 1.39
CA PHE A 103 11.07 5.31 2.00
C PHE A 103 9.69 4.81 2.48
N VAL A 104 8.90 4.25 1.56
CA VAL A 104 7.53 3.78 1.82
C VAL A 104 7.55 2.64 2.83
N TYR A 105 8.48 1.70 2.69
CA TYR A 105 8.61 0.57 3.61
C TYR A 105 8.95 1.03 5.03
N SER A 106 9.96 1.89 5.19
CA SER A 106 10.45 2.31 6.50
C SER A 106 9.38 3.09 7.27
N ILE A 107 8.67 4.02 6.61
CA ILE A 107 7.55 4.75 7.22
C ILE A 107 6.41 3.81 7.57
N THR A 108 5.98 2.97 6.63
CA THR A 108 4.85 2.06 6.86
C THR A 108 5.16 1.12 8.02
N ARG A 109 6.36 0.55 8.06
CA ARG A 109 6.78 -0.33 9.16
C ARG A 109 6.84 0.42 10.48
N ASN A 110 7.41 1.62 10.52
CA ASN A 110 7.48 2.44 11.73
C ASN A 110 6.07 2.79 12.26
N TYR A 111 5.18 3.23 11.37
CA TYR A 111 3.80 3.58 11.71
C TYR A 111 3.02 2.41 12.31
N LEU A 112 3.16 1.20 11.71
CA LEU A 112 2.53 -0.01 12.24
C LEU A 112 3.16 -0.48 13.56
N ASN A 113 4.46 -0.29 13.76
CA ASN A 113 5.11 -0.62 15.03
C ASN A 113 4.63 0.27 16.17
N VAL A 114 4.36 1.56 15.92
CA VAL A 114 3.78 2.46 16.94
C VAL A 114 2.44 1.92 17.45
N TYR A 115 1.61 1.31 16.59
CA TYR A 115 0.38 0.64 17.01
C TYR A 115 0.67 -0.54 17.95
N PHE A 116 1.61 -1.42 17.59
CA PHE A 116 1.95 -2.61 18.38
C PHE A 116 2.72 -2.34 19.68
N GLN A 117 3.40 -1.19 19.76
CA GLN A 117 4.22 -0.80 20.90
C GLN A 117 3.60 0.35 21.70
N LYS A 118 2.31 0.64 21.50
CA LYS A 118 1.61 1.74 22.20
C LYS A 118 1.81 1.71 23.72
N GLU A 119 1.83 0.54 24.34
CA GLU A 119 2.01 0.37 25.79
C GLU A 119 3.46 0.58 26.26
N LEU A 120 4.43 0.37 25.36
CA LEU A 120 5.87 0.46 25.63
C LEU A 120 6.54 1.50 24.74
N ILE A 121 5.79 2.55 24.35
CA ILE A 121 6.18 3.49 23.30
C ILE A 121 7.51 4.20 23.59
N LYS A 122 7.80 4.48 24.87
CA LYS A 122 9.08 5.06 25.29
C LYS A 122 10.27 4.14 25.04
N LYS A 123 10.10 2.83 25.23
CA LYS A 123 11.15 1.84 24.92
C LYS A 123 11.34 1.71 23.41
N TYR A 124 10.29 1.92 22.61
CA TYR A 124 10.35 1.85 21.15
C TYR A 124 11.08 3.05 20.49
N LEU A 125 11.31 4.13 21.22
CA LEU A 125 11.87 5.38 20.68
C LEU A 125 13.15 5.23 19.83
N PRO A 126 14.17 4.43 20.21
CA PRO A 126 15.38 4.28 19.39
C PRO A 126 15.07 3.75 17.99
N TRP A 127 14.22 2.71 17.88
CA TRP A 127 13.81 2.16 16.58
C TRP A 127 12.94 3.15 15.81
N TYR A 128 12.06 3.88 16.49
CA TYR A 128 11.24 4.92 15.87
C TYR A 128 12.10 5.97 15.16
N ILE A 129 13.13 6.48 15.84
CA ILE A 129 14.06 7.47 15.28
C ILE A 129 14.85 6.86 14.11
N LEU A 130 15.40 5.66 14.27
CA LEU A 130 16.20 5.01 13.23
C LEU A 130 15.40 4.74 11.95
N TYR A 131 14.16 4.25 12.05
CA TYR A 131 13.31 4.05 10.87
C TYR A 131 12.97 5.39 10.18
N ALA A 132 12.71 6.45 10.96
CA ALA A 132 12.46 7.78 10.41
C ALA A 132 13.70 8.33 9.70
N LEU A 133 14.90 8.19 10.28
CA LEU A 133 16.15 8.63 9.67
C LEU A 133 16.47 7.88 8.37
N ILE A 134 16.26 6.56 8.30
CA ILE A 134 16.44 5.78 7.06
C ILE A 134 15.46 6.24 5.97
N SER A 135 14.21 6.53 6.35
CA SER A 135 13.22 7.05 5.43
C SER A 135 13.57 8.45 4.92
N MET A 136 14.03 9.35 5.79
CA MET A 136 14.46 10.68 5.41
C MET A 136 15.72 10.62 4.54
N SER A 137 16.69 9.76 4.89
CA SER A 137 17.93 9.61 4.12
C SER A 137 17.66 9.07 2.72
N SER A 138 16.72 8.14 2.54
CA SER A 138 16.34 7.65 1.21
C SER A 138 15.69 8.74 0.36
N MET A 139 14.90 9.65 0.95
CA MET A 139 14.32 10.78 0.22
C MET A 139 15.34 11.89 -0.07
N PHE A 140 16.21 12.20 0.88
CA PHE A 140 17.27 13.18 0.67
C PHE A 140 18.25 12.71 -0.41
N THR A 141 18.63 11.43 -0.40
CA THR A 141 19.43 10.86 -1.50
C THR A 141 18.66 10.88 -2.81
N LEU A 142 17.36 10.56 -2.83
CA LEU A 142 16.55 10.64 -4.04
C LEU A 142 16.50 12.07 -4.61
N ILE A 143 16.45 13.10 -3.79
CA ILE A 143 16.39 14.49 -4.27
C ILE A 143 17.78 15.00 -4.65
N PHE A 144 18.76 14.84 -3.77
CA PHE A 144 20.03 15.56 -3.89
C PHE A 144 21.11 14.80 -4.66
N PHE A 145 21.10 13.48 -4.63
CA PHE A 145 22.12 12.66 -5.27
C PHE A 145 21.73 12.29 -6.71
N LEU A 146 22.43 12.87 -7.68
CA LEU A 146 22.39 12.47 -9.09
C LEU A 146 23.82 12.29 -9.58
N SER A 147 24.16 11.06 -9.96
CA SER A 147 25.47 10.74 -10.54
C SER A 147 25.27 10.02 -11.87
N ASN A 148 26.10 10.35 -12.85
CA ASN A 148 26.19 9.59 -14.10
C ASN A 148 27.08 8.34 -13.94
N ASP A 149 27.84 8.24 -12.85
CA ASP A 149 28.66 7.08 -12.57
C ASP A 149 27.78 5.91 -12.12
N LEU A 150 27.88 4.84 -12.89
CA LEU A 150 27.15 3.62 -12.69
C LEU A 150 27.44 2.99 -11.32
N MET A 151 28.71 2.89 -10.93
CA MET A 151 29.12 2.29 -9.64
C MET A 151 28.51 3.05 -8.46
N GLN A 152 28.51 4.38 -8.55
CA GLN A 152 27.93 5.25 -7.53
C GLN A 152 26.42 5.04 -7.36
N ASN A 153 25.68 4.86 -8.45
CA ASN A 153 24.25 4.53 -8.36
C ASN A 153 24.03 3.16 -7.74
N PHE A 154 24.87 2.17 -8.06
CA PHE A 154 24.75 0.83 -7.46
C PHE A 154 25.10 0.78 -5.98
N TYR A 155 25.98 1.66 -5.50
CA TYR A 155 26.21 1.80 -4.05
C TYR A 155 24.96 2.22 -3.26
N LEU A 156 23.94 2.80 -3.92
CA LEU A 156 22.66 3.09 -3.28
C LEU A 156 21.97 1.82 -2.74
N MET A 157 22.22 0.65 -3.33
CA MET A 157 21.71 -0.65 -2.86
C MET A 157 22.05 -0.90 -1.39
N PHE A 158 23.20 -0.41 -0.93
CA PHE A 158 23.67 -0.63 0.43
C PHE A 158 22.80 0.02 1.49
N ILE A 159 21.89 0.95 1.15
CA ILE A 159 20.88 1.47 2.09
C ILE A 159 19.96 0.36 2.64
N CYS A 160 19.83 -0.75 1.91
CA CYS A 160 19.06 -1.92 2.36
C CYS A 160 19.76 -2.69 3.49
N VAL A 161 21.08 -2.58 3.64
CA VAL A 161 21.85 -3.24 4.71
C VAL A 161 21.51 -2.67 6.10
N PRO A 162 21.62 -1.35 6.38
CA PRO A 162 21.23 -0.81 7.67
C PRO A 162 19.73 -1.00 7.95
N LEU A 163 18.87 -0.97 6.91
CA LEU A 163 17.45 -1.28 7.05
C LEU A 163 17.22 -2.74 7.51
N PHE A 164 17.94 -3.69 6.93
CA PHE A 164 17.91 -5.10 7.35
C PHE A 164 18.41 -5.26 8.79
N LEU A 165 19.54 -4.65 9.15
CA LEU A 165 20.08 -4.71 10.52
C LEU A 165 19.11 -4.09 11.54
N LEU A 166 18.42 -3.01 11.17
CA LEU A 166 17.36 -2.42 11.98
C LEU A 166 16.17 -3.38 12.17
N ASN A 167 15.74 -4.05 11.09
CA ASN A 167 14.67 -5.06 11.16
C ASN A 167 15.08 -6.27 12.01
N LEU A 168 16.32 -6.73 11.88
CA LEU A 168 16.88 -7.85 12.63
C LEU A 168 16.91 -7.52 14.12
N SER A 169 17.52 -6.39 14.48
CA SER A 169 17.63 -5.96 15.88
C SER A 169 16.25 -5.77 16.53
N TYR A 170 15.31 -5.12 15.83
CA TYR A 170 13.95 -4.93 16.35
C TYR A 170 13.19 -6.24 16.51
N SER A 171 13.28 -7.15 15.55
CA SER A 171 12.53 -8.42 15.59
C SER A 171 13.04 -9.32 16.72
N LEU A 172 14.36 -9.38 16.92
CA LEU A 172 14.97 -10.09 18.05
C LEU A 172 14.59 -9.45 19.39
N TYR A 173 14.65 -8.12 19.48
CA TYR A 173 14.25 -7.40 20.68
C TYR A 173 12.81 -7.70 21.11
N ILE A 174 11.85 -7.63 20.17
CA ILE A 174 10.45 -7.94 20.49
C ILE A 174 10.31 -9.39 20.91
N TYR A 175 10.96 -10.32 20.23
CA TYR A 175 10.90 -11.73 20.59
C TYR A 175 11.29 -11.93 22.06
N PHE A 176 12.44 -11.38 22.48
CA PHE A 176 12.88 -11.50 23.87
C PHE A 176 11.95 -10.78 24.85
N LEU A 177 11.38 -9.65 24.45
CA LEU A 177 10.50 -8.86 25.30
C LEU A 177 9.12 -9.50 25.48
N LYS A 178 8.54 -10.08 24.42
CA LYS A 178 7.16 -10.60 24.39
C LYS A 178 7.04 -12.12 24.54
N ARG A 179 8.13 -12.89 24.52
CA ARG A 179 8.07 -14.37 24.68
C ARG A 179 7.33 -14.84 25.93
N LYS A 180 7.38 -14.05 27.02
CA LYS A 180 6.69 -14.37 28.28
C LYS A 180 5.27 -13.82 28.34
N SER A 181 5.01 -12.66 27.75
CA SER A 181 3.69 -12.00 27.80
C SER A 181 2.72 -12.55 26.74
N ASP A 182 3.24 -12.91 25.55
CA ASP A 182 2.46 -13.39 24.40
C ASP A 182 3.05 -14.70 23.83
N PRO A 183 3.00 -15.81 24.59
CA PRO A 183 3.67 -17.06 24.22
C PRO A 183 3.07 -17.73 22.97
N ILE A 184 1.82 -17.42 22.60
CA ILE A 184 1.18 -17.97 21.40
C ILE A 184 1.95 -17.56 20.12
N LEU A 185 2.52 -16.35 20.10
CA LEU A 185 3.19 -15.78 18.93
C LEU A 185 4.70 -15.75 19.08
N TYR A 186 5.17 -15.45 20.29
CA TYR A 186 6.59 -15.29 20.58
C TYR A 186 7.17 -16.43 21.43
N GLY A 187 6.38 -17.48 21.69
CA GLY A 187 6.88 -18.67 22.40
C GLY A 187 7.83 -19.52 21.56
N ARG A 188 7.78 -19.38 20.23
CA ARG A 188 8.71 -20.06 19.30
C ARG A 188 9.44 -19.03 18.45
N ILE A 189 10.77 -19.16 18.37
CA ILE A 189 11.61 -18.26 17.58
C ILE A 189 11.54 -18.51 16.07
N TRP A 190 11.15 -19.73 15.66
CA TRP A 190 11.14 -20.20 14.28
C TRP A 190 10.47 -19.25 13.27
N PRO A 191 9.27 -18.72 13.51
CA PRO A 191 8.63 -17.83 12.53
C PRO A 191 9.42 -16.53 12.32
N THR A 192 10.03 -16.03 13.40
CA THR A 192 10.91 -14.85 13.34
C THR A 192 12.18 -15.16 12.56
N LEU A 193 12.81 -16.32 12.80
CA LEU A 193 14.00 -16.76 12.06
C LEU A 193 13.72 -16.95 10.57
N VAL A 194 12.64 -17.66 10.21
CA VAL A 194 12.26 -17.87 8.80
C VAL A 194 12.07 -16.54 8.08
N SER A 195 11.39 -15.59 8.71
CA SER A 195 11.21 -14.24 8.16
C SER A 195 12.53 -13.48 7.97
N LEU A 196 13.44 -13.55 8.95
CA LEU A 196 14.74 -12.87 8.89
C LEU A 196 15.69 -13.52 7.87
N VAL A 197 15.72 -14.85 7.80
CA VAL A 197 16.53 -15.60 6.81
C VAL A 197 16.03 -15.31 5.40
N ALA A 198 14.71 -15.29 5.18
CA ALA A 198 14.15 -14.93 3.88
C ALA A 198 14.50 -13.48 3.47
N GLN A 199 14.42 -12.53 4.40
CA GLN A 199 14.87 -11.14 4.16
C GLN A 199 16.37 -11.07 3.84
N PHE A 200 17.20 -11.85 4.54
CA PHE A 200 18.63 -11.91 4.30
C PHE A 200 18.96 -12.50 2.93
N ILE A 201 18.31 -13.61 2.54
CA ILE A 201 18.47 -14.22 1.22
C ILE A 201 18.10 -13.21 0.13
N ILE A 202 16.96 -12.51 0.26
CA ILE A 202 16.56 -11.48 -0.71
C ILE A 202 17.62 -10.38 -0.80
N LEU A 203 18.12 -9.87 0.34
CA LEU A 203 19.14 -8.82 0.38
C LEU A 203 20.42 -9.27 -0.34
N VAL A 204 20.96 -10.43 0.02
CA VAL A 204 22.21 -10.96 -0.52
C VAL A 204 22.08 -11.26 -2.01
N VAL A 205 21.00 -11.95 -2.43
CA VAL A 205 20.76 -12.25 -3.84
C VAL A 205 20.63 -10.97 -4.65
N SER A 206 19.93 -9.96 -4.13
CA SER A 206 19.75 -8.70 -4.85
C SER A 206 21.07 -7.92 -4.98
N ILE A 207 21.91 -7.90 -3.93
CA ILE A 207 23.25 -7.28 -3.97
C ILE A 207 24.14 -8.03 -4.98
N ILE A 208 24.14 -9.37 -4.95
CA ILE A 208 24.93 -10.19 -5.88
C ILE A 208 24.47 -9.94 -7.32
N LEU A 209 23.17 -9.98 -7.59
CA LEU A 209 22.63 -9.73 -8.93
C LEU A 209 23.06 -8.37 -9.44
N VAL A 210 22.85 -7.31 -8.64
CA VAL A 210 23.29 -5.96 -8.97
C VAL A 210 24.79 -5.94 -9.27
N TYR A 211 25.62 -6.46 -8.38
CA TYR A 211 27.07 -6.47 -8.53
C TYR A 211 27.54 -7.24 -9.78
N MET A 212 26.94 -8.42 -10.04
CA MET A 212 27.21 -9.20 -11.25
C MET A 212 26.80 -8.44 -12.51
N THR A 213 25.69 -7.72 -12.46
CA THR A 213 25.23 -6.89 -13.58
C THR A 213 26.26 -5.81 -13.88
N VAL A 214 26.90 -5.21 -12.87
CA VAL A 214 27.95 -4.22 -13.07
C VAL A 214 29.28 -4.82 -13.53
N LYS A 215 29.69 -5.93 -12.94
CA LYS A 215 30.96 -6.59 -13.30
C LYS A 215 30.95 -7.14 -14.72
N ALA A 216 29.79 -7.56 -15.22
CA ALA A 216 29.62 -8.11 -16.55
C ALA A 216 29.69 -7.06 -17.68
N THR A 217 29.90 -5.78 -17.35
CA THR A 217 29.94 -4.69 -18.34
C THR A 217 31.35 -4.54 -18.89
N ILE A 218 31.49 -4.69 -20.20
CA ILE A 218 32.77 -4.45 -20.89
C ILE A 218 33.04 -2.94 -21.02
N TYR A 219 31.98 -2.14 -21.17
CA TYR A 219 32.06 -0.68 -21.29
C TYR A 219 31.43 0.00 -20.06
N PRO A 220 32.12 0.93 -19.39
CA PRO A 220 31.63 1.59 -18.17
C PRO A 220 30.29 2.32 -18.34
N ASN A 221 30.01 2.80 -19.56
CA ASN A 221 28.81 3.57 -19.89
C ASN A 221 27.76 2.75 -20.65
N ALA A 222 27.98 1.45 -20.83
CA ALA A 222 27.08 0.59 -21.61
C ALA A 222 26.68 -0.71 -20.90
N PHE A 223 26.18 -0.61 -19.66
CA PHE A 223 25.99 -1.79 -18.83
C PHE A 223 24.91 -2.77 -19.28
N LEU A 224 24.02 -2.36 -20.19
CA LEU A 224 22.99 -3.23 -20.77
C LEU A 224 23.42 -3.74 -22.16
N GLU A 225 24.51 -3.24 -22.72
CA GLU A 225 25.08 -3.76 -23.98
C GLU A 225 26.01 -4.93 -23.71
N ASN A 226 25.82 -6.03 -24.43
CA ASN A 226 26.64 -7.24 -24.31
C ASN A 226 26.77 -7.77 -22.87
N ASN A 227 25.83 -7.39 -22.00
CA ASN A 227 25.83 -7.81 -20.61
C ASN A 227 25.21 -9.20 -20.49
N ILE A 228 25.98 -10.14 -19.96
CA ILE A 228 25.57 -11.54 -19.83
C ILE A 228 24.30 -11.68 -18.99
N ILE A 229 24.16 -10.90 -17.91
CA ILE A 229 22.99 -10.91 -17.03
C ILE A 229 21.77 -10.32 -17.74
N PHE A 230 21.91 -9.16 -18.38
CA PHE A 230 20.81 -8.56 -19.14
C PHE A 230 20.35 -9.46 -20.28
N ASN A 231 21.29 -10.01 -21.05
CA ASN A 231 21.00 -10.93 -22.15
C ASN A 231 20.34 -12.23 -21.66
N PHE A 232 20.73 -12.74 -20.49
CA PHE A 232 20.04 -13.86 -19.85
C PHE A 232 18.56 -13.53 -19.61
N PHE A 233 18.26 -12.41 -18.95
CA PHE A 233 16.86 -12.01 -18.71
C PHE A 233 16.11 -11.70 -20.00
N LYS A 234 16.72 -11.00 -20.95
CA LYS A 234 16.12 -10.74 -22.27
C LYS A 234 15.76 -12.05 -22.98
N ASN A 235 16.68 -13.02 -23.00
CA ASN A 235 16.45 -14.31 -23.65
C ASN A 235 15.38 -15.14 -22.95
N LEU A 236 15.19 -15.02 -21.63
CA LEU A 236 14.11 -15.70 -20.92
C LEU A 236 12.72 -15.30 -21.42
N PHE A 237 12.53 -14.02 -21.77
CA PHE A 237 11.23 -13.50 -22.19
C PHE A 237 11.04 -13.43 -23.71
N VAL A 238 12.12 -13.22 -24.48
CA VAL A 238 12.06 -13.10 -25.94
C VAL A 238 12.03 -14.49 -26.60
N ASN A 239 12.87 -15.42 -26.14
CA ASN A 239 12.96 -16.74 -26.76
C ASN A 239 11.88 -17.65 -26.18
N LYS A 240 10.84 -17.91 -26.97
CA LYS A 240 9.71 -18.77 -26.60
C LYS A 240 10.12 -20.25 -26.63
N SER A 241 10.83 -20.71 -25.59
CA SER A 241 11.25 -22.11 -25.42
C SER A 241 10.68 -22.72 -24.14
N ALA A 242 10.43 -24.04 -24.14
CA ALA A 242 9.97 -24.76 -22.97
C ALA A 242 10.93 -24.63 -21.77
N LYS A 243 12.24 -24.63 -22.03
CA LYS A 243 13.28 -24.39 -21.01
C LYS A 243 13.10 -23.03 -20.33
N ASN A 244 12.91 -21.97 -21.11
CA ASN A 244 12.71 -20.63 -20.56
C ASN A 244 11.41 -20.52 -19.76
N PHE A 245 10.34 -21.15 -20.23
CA PHE A 245 9.07 -21.21 -19.50
C PHE A 245 9.23 -21.89 -18.12
N VAL A 246 9.92 -23.03 -18.05
CA VAL A 246 10.21 -23.72 -16.78
C VAL A 246 11.04 -22.84 -15.84
N ILE A 247 12.05 -22.14 -16.36
CA ILE A 247 12.85 -21.20 -15.55
C ILE A 247 11.99 -20.07 -15.01
N VAL A 248 11.13 -19.45 -15.84
CA VAL A 248 10.23 -18.36 -15.43
C VAL A 248 9.26 -18.83 -14.34
N ILE A 249 8.64 -19.99 -14.49
CA ILE A 249 7.75 -20.56 -13.46
C ILE A 249 8.52 -20.84 -12.17
N SER A 250 9.71 -21.43 -12.26
CA SER A 250 10.52 -21.76 -11.08
C SER A 250 10.94 -20.50 -10.31
N LEU A 251 11.34 -19.45 -11.03
CA LEU A 251 11.63 -18.13 -10.45
C LEU A 251 10.38 -17.53 -9.78
N ALA A 252 9.22 -17.60 -10.44
CA ALA A 252 7.97 -17.11 -9.87
C ALA A 252 7.57 -17.85 -8.59
N LEU A 253 7.70 -19.18 -8.56
CA LEU A 253 7.44 -20.01 -7.38
C LEU A 253 8.43 -19.69 -6.24
N LEU A 254 9.72 -19.55 -6.55
CA LEU A 254 10.74 -19.20 -5.58
C LEU A 254 10.48 -17.83 -4.96
N LEU A 255 10.14 -16.82 -5.78
CA LEU A 255 9.75 -15.50 -5.29
C LEU A 255 8.47 -15.56 -4.45
N GLY A 256 7.49 -16.38 -4.83
CA GLY A 256 6.27 -16.62 -4.07
C GLY A 256 6.53 -17.22 -2.68
N ILE A 257 7.38 -18.26 -2.61
CA ILE A 257 7.79 -18.88 -1.35
C ILE A 257 8.53 -17.87 -0.47
N LEU A 258 9.46 -17.10 -1.04
CA LEU A 258 10.17 -16.05 -0.31
C LEU A 258 9.21 -14.97 0.21
N ALA A 259 8.23 -14.54 -0.60
CA ALA A 259 7.24 -13.55 -0.18
C ALA A 259 6.38 -14.04 1.00
N ILE A 260 5.98 -15.32 1.00
CA ILE A 260 5.29 -15.96 2.12
C ILE A 260 6.20 -16.04 3.34
N ALA A 261 7.44 -16.51 3.17
CA ALA A 261 8.41 -16.66 4.25
C ALA A 261 8.75 -15.33 4.95
N VAL A 262 8.96 -14.25 4.18
CA VAL A 262 9.16 -12.90 4.73
C VAL A 262 7.98 -12.47 5.60
N ASN A 263 6.75 -12.79 5.20
CA ASN A 263 5.53 -12.37 5.87
C ASN A 263 4.96 -13.41 6.86
N ILE A 264 5.67 -14.50 7.16
CA ILE A 264 5.14 -15.62 7.96
C ILE A 264 4.66 -15.18 9.35
N THR A 265 5.38 -14.25 10.00
CA THR A 265 4.97 -13.69 11.29
C THR A 265 3.62 -13.00 11.17
N ARG A 266 3.43 -12.16 10.14
CA ARG A 266 2.16 -11.47 9.88
C ARG A 266 1.04 -12.47 9.57
N ILE A 267 1.30 -13.53 8.83
CA ILE A 267 0.32 -14.60 8.56
C ILE A 267 -0.12 -15.25 9.88
N GLN A 268 0.80 -15.54 10.79
CA GLN A 268 0.46 -16.06 12.12
C GLN A 268 -0.39 -15.08 12.94
N PHE A 269 -0.06 -13.79 12.90
CA PHE A 269 -0.89 -12.75 13.53
C PHE A 269 -2.32 -12.70 12.97
N LEU A 270 -2.51 -12.93 11.66
CA LEU A 270 -3.84 -13.04 11.03
C LEU A 270 -4.57 -14.29 11.49
N LEU A 271 -3.91 -15.45 11.49
CA LEU A 271 -4.51 -16.73 11.91
C LEU A 271 -4.90 -16.71 13.39
N ALA A 272 -4.09 -16.06 14.23
CA ALA A 272 -4.37 -15.84 15.65
C ALA A 272 -5.41 -14.72 15.90
N LYS A 273 -5.98 -14.10 14.85
CA LYS A 273 -6.97 -13.01 14.92
C LYS A 273 -6.56 -11.82 15.78
N GLN A 274 -5.26 -11.55 15.89
CA GLN A 274 -4.76 -10.44 16.71
C GLN A 274 -4.80 -9.08 16.01
N TYR A 275 -4.86 -9.07 14.67
CA TYR A 275 -5.11 -7.84 13.95
C TYR A 275 -6.54 -7.35 14.21
N THR A 276 -6.64 -6.26 14.95
CA THR A 276 -7.92 -5.63 15.24
C THR A 276 -8.36 -4.73 14.10
N TYR A 277 -9.64 -4.33 14.11
CA TYR A 277 -10.14 -3.29 13.23
C TYR A 277 -9.31 -1.99 13.30
N SER A 278 -8.80 -1.62 14.48
CA SER A 278 -7.95 -0.44 14.65
C SER A 278 -6.66 -0.51 13.85
N PHE A 279 -6.08 -1.71 13.69
CA PHE A 279 -4.87 -1.90 12.90
C PHE A 279 -5.10 -1.62 11.41
N PHE A 280 -6.21 -2.10 10.84
CA PHE A 280 -6.55 -1.83 9.44
C PHE A 280 -7.01 -0.38 9.23
N LYS A 281 -7.65 0.24 10.24
CA LYS A 281 -7.95 1.67 10.21
C LYS A 281 -6.68 2.51 10.11
N ASP A 282 -5.64 2.15 10.87
CA ASP A 282 -4.33 2.78 10.80
C ASP A 282 -3.69 2.66 9.40
N GLN A 283 -3.74 1.48 8.77
CA GLN A 283 -3.28 1.29 7.40
C GLN A 283 -4.07 2.14 6.39
N LEU A 284 -5.39 2.20 6.55
CA LEU A 284 -6.26 2.98 5.69
C LEU A 284 -5.90 4.48 5.76
N VAL A 285 -5.57 5.01 6.95
CA VAL A 285 -5.11 6.39 7.13
C VAL A 285 -3.81 6.68 6.35
N LEU A 286 -2.84 5.77 6.36
CA LEU A 286 -1.61 5.93 5.58
C LEU A 286 -1.89 5.99 4.08
N VAL A 287 -2.71 5.07 3.55
CA VAL A 287 -3.03 5.06 2.12
C VAL A 287 -3.84 6.30 1.72
N LEU A 288 -4.78 6.74 2.56
CA LEU A 288 -5.49 8.01 2.34
C LEU A 288 -4.54 9.21 2.32
N THR A 289 -3.53 9.22 3.21
CA THR A 289 -2.51 10.27 3.21
C THR A 289 -1.77 10.32 1.88
N TYR A 290 -1.40 9.15 1.34
CA TYR A 290 -0.74 9.08 0.04
C TYR A 290 -1.66 9.57 -1.09
N LEU A 291 -2.93 9.14 -1.06
CA LEU A 291 -3.93 9.55 -2.04
C LEU A 291 -4.16 11.07 -2.03
N VAL A 292 -4.25 11.71 -0.86
CA VAL A 292 -4.39 13.16 -0.76
C VAL A 292 -3.17 13.87 -1.36
N ALA A 293 -1.95 13.38 -1.10
CA ALA A 293 -0.75 13.92 -1.73
C ALA A 293 -0.81 13.79 -3.26
N THR A 294 -1.25 12.63 -3.77
CA THR A 294 -1.42 12.39 -5.21
C THR A 294 -2.48 13.31 -5.81
N PHE A 295 -3.63 13.53 -5.16
CA PHE A 295 -4.64 14.49 -5.63
C PHE A 295 -4.08 15.90 -5.77
N ILE A 296 -3.38 16.39 -4.75
CA ILE A 296 -2.79 17.73 -4.76
C ILE A 296 -1.77 17.87 -5.89
N TRP A 297 -0.91 16.85 -6.07
CA TRP A 297 0.02 16.84 -7.19
C TRP A 297 -0.68 16.75 -8.55
N PHE A 298 -1.74 15.94 -8.68
CA PHE A 298 -2.47 15.77 -9.93
C PHE A 298 -3.11 17.09 -10.41
N ILE A 299 -3.41 18.03 -9.51
CA ILE A 299 -3.86 19.38 -9.91
C ILE A 299 -2.76 20.10 -10.73
N LYS A 300 -1.48 19.95 -10.36
CA LYS A 300 -0.34 20.49 -11.15
C LYS A 300 -0.31 19.88 -12.54
N VAL A 301 -0.66 18.59 -12.68
CA VAL A 301 -0.63 17.89 -13.97
C VAL A 301 -1.49 18.59 -15.02
N PHE A 302 -2.63 19.18 -14.64
CA PHE A 302 -3.47 19.95 -15.57
C PHE A 302 -2.83 21.23 -16.09
N THR A 303 -1.83 21.78 -15.40
CA THR A 303 -1.11 22.98 -15.85
C THR A 303 -0.04 22.66 -16.89
N ILE A 304 0.28 21.37 -17.09
CA ILE A 304 1.30 20.92 -18.01
C ILE A 304 0.71 20.84 -19.42
N LYS A 305 1.20 21.70 -20.32
CA LYS A 305 0.81 21.71 -21.74
C LYS A 305 1.42 20.51 -22.46
N VAL A 306 0.59 19.73 -23.14
CA VAL A 306 1.02 18.63 -24.00
C VAL A 306 1.39 19.18 -25.37
N VAL A 307 2.48 18.67 -25.95
CA VAL A 307 2.86 19.02 -27.33
C VAL A 307 1.95 18.22 -28.27
N ASP A 308 1.05 18.90 -28.98
CA ASP A 308 0.26 18.27 -30.04
C ASP A 308 1.17 17.92 -31.20
N LEU A 309 1.46 16.64 -31.38
CA LEU A 309 2.33 16.18 -32.48
C LEU A 309 1.58 16.12 -33.83
N GLY A 310 0.30 16.48 -33.90
CA GLY A 310 -0.44 16.60 -35.18
C GLY A 310 -0.59 15.30 -36.01
N ILE A 311 -0.17 14.14 -35.48
CA ILE A 311 -0.10 12.87 -36.21
C ILE A 311 -1.47 12.18 -36.33
N VAL A 312 -2.49 12.63 -35.58
CA VAL A 312 -3.84 12.07 -35.64
C VAL A 312 -4.83 13.21 -35.87
N ASN A 313 -5.62 13.12 -36.95
CA ASN A 313 -6.80 13.94 -37.15
C ASN A 313 -7.78 13.66 -36.00
N HIS A 314 -7.63 14.38 -34.89
CA HIS A 314 -8.53 14.33 -33.76
C HIS A 314 -9.86 14.95 -34.17
N LYS A 315 -10.77 14.14 -34.76
CA LYS A 315 -12.19 14.47 -34.66
C LYS A 315 -12.48 14.69 -33.18
N THR A 316 -13.19 15.76 -32.85
CA THR A 316 -13.42 16.21 -31.49
C THR A 316 -14.13 15.14 -30.64
N GLU A 317 -13.35 14.32 -29.94
CA GLU A 317 -13.79 13.24 -29.05
C GLU A 317 -14.20 13.76 -27.64
N TYR A 318 -14.53 15.05 -27.49
CA TYR A 318 -14.98 15.64 -26.21
C TYR A 318 -16.23 14.99 -25.62
N PHE A 319 -16.97 14.20 -26.41
CA PHE A 319 -18.06 13.36 -25.94
C PHE A 319 -17.66 12.46 -24.76
N TYR A 320 -16.40 11.99 -24.70
CA TYR A 320 -15.91 11.16 -23.59
C TYR A 320 -15.82 11.90 -22.24
N LEU A 321 -15.99 13.24 -22.19
CA LEU A 321 -16.18 13.98 -20.94
C LEU A 321 -17.55 13.71 -20.28
N PHE A 322 -18.51 13.14 -21.02
CA PHE A 322 -19.79 12.71 -20.47
C PHE A 322 -19.63 11.67 -19.35
N GLU A 323 -18.48 11.00 -19.27
CA GLU A 323 -18.09 10.14 -18.15
C GLU A 323 -18.15 10.87 -16.80
N ILE A 324 -17.77 12.14 -16.75
CA ILE A 324 -17.85 12.96 -15.52
C ILE A 324 -19.30 13.12 -15.10
N LEU A 325 -20.20 13.38 -16.06
CA LEU A 325 -21.62 13.52 -15.81
C LEU A 325 -22.25 12.20 -15.37
N PHE A 326 -21.88 11.09 -16.03
CA PHE A 326 -22.29 9.74 -15.62
C PHE A 326 -21.83 9.42 -14.18
N GLY A 327 -20.59 9.76 -13.85
CA GLY A 327 -20.05 9.60 -12.51
C GLY A 327 -20.78 10.43 -11.46
N LEU A 328 -21.16 11.68 -11.79
CA LEU A 328 -21.99 12.52 -10.93
C LEU A 328 -23.35 11.90 -10.68
N ILE A 329 -24.00 11.36 -11.72
CA ILE A 329 -25.28 10.65 -11.58
C ILE A 329 -25.13 9.47 -10.64
N LEU A 330 -24.15 8.59 -10.86
CA LEU A 330 -23.91 7.43 -10.00
C LEU A 330 -23.64 7.82 -8.54
N THR A 331 -22.81 8.84 -8.33
CA THR A 331 -22.52 9.34 -6.98
C THR A 331 -23.77 9.90 -6.32
N SER A 332 -24.57 10.68 -7.06
CA SER A 332 -25.83 11.25 -6.55
C SER A 332 -26.85 10.16 -6.18
N LEU A 333 -26.95 9.09 -6.99
CA LEU A 333 -27.80 7.93 -6.72
C LEU A 333 -27.34 7.19 -5.46
N TYR A 334 -26.03 6.96 -5.31
CA TYR A 334 -25.47 6.35 -4.12
C TYR A 334 -25.79 7.17 -2.86
N LEU A 335 -25.59 8.50 -2.92
CA LEU A 335 -25.92 9.40 -1.82
C LEU A 335 -27.42 9.39 -1.51
N ALA A 336 -28.27 9.42 -2.53
CA ALA A 336 -29.72 9.35 -2.36
C ALA A 336 -30.15 8.05 -1.67
N ILE A 337 -29.62 6.89 -2.08
CA ILE A 337 -29.88 5.60 -1.43
C ILE A 337 -29.41 5.60 0.02
N THR A 338 -28.25 6.19 0.29
CA THR A 338 -27.65 6.18 1.63
C THR A 338 -28.35 7.12 2.62
N PHE A 339 -28.84 8.28 2.17
CA PHE A 339 -29.41 9.31 3.05
C PHE A 339 -30.94 9.38 3.07
N LYS A 340 -31.63 8.95 2.00
CA LYS A 340 -33.10 9.03 1.94
C LYS A 340 -33.70 7.90 2.79
N LYS A 341 -34.41 8.26 3.87
CA LYS A 341 -35.03 7.31 4.83
C LYS A 341 -35.80 6.15 4.17
N LYS A 342 -36.51 6.40 3.07
CA LYS A 342 -37.28 5.36 2.35
C LYS A 342 -36.40 4.34 1.61
N LEU A 343 -35.18 4.69 1.23
CA LEU A 343 -34.24 3.85 0.47
C LEU A 343 -33.10 3.33 1.34
N GLN A 344 -33.04 3.79 2.60
CA GLN A 344 -31.91 3.51 3.47
C GLN A 344 -31.83 2.01 3.76
N PRO A 345 -30.72 1.35 3.39
CA PRO A 345 -30.54 -0.07 3.64
C PRO A 345 -30.40 -0.37 5.15
N ASN A 346 -31.11 -1.40 5.60
CA ASN A 346 -30.99 -1.93 6.95
C ASN A 346 -29.92 -3.04 6.98
N GLY A 347 -28.71 -2.69 7.41
CA GLY A 347 -27.66 -3.67 7.71
C GLY A 347 -26.34 -3.42 6.98
N ALA A 348 -25.24 -3.72 7.67
CA ALA A 348 -23.89 -3.43 7.18
C ALA A 348 -23.53 -4.20 5.90
N SER A 349 -23.95 -5.46 5.76
CA SER A 349 -23.67 -6.23 4.54
C SER A 349 -24.35 -5.66 3.29
N ILE A 350 -25.55 -5.09 3.44
CA ILE A 350 -26.25 -4.43 2.33
C ILE A 350 -25.54 -3.11 1.99
N ASN A 351 -25.10 -2.35 2.99
CA ASN A 351 -24.27 -1.16 2.77
C ASN A 351 -22.99 -1.49 1.99
N SER A 352 -22.29 -2.56 2.34
CA SER A 352 -21.09 -3.01 1.63
C SER A 352 -21.38 -3.41 0.19
N LEU A 353 -22.49 -4.12 -0.05
CA LEU A 353 -22.92 -4.51 -1.39
C LEU A 353 -23.23 -3.28 -2.26
N ILE A 354 -24.04 -2.34 -1.75
CA ILE A 354 -24.38 -1.11 -2.48
C ILE A 354 -23.12 -0.30 -2.77
N PHE A 355 -22.27 -0.08 -1.77
CA PHE A 355 -21.02 0.63 -1.96
C PHE A 355 -20.12 -0.01 -3.03
N SER A 356 -19.88 -1.32 -2.93
CA SER A 356 -19.03 -2.04 -3.89
C SER A 356 -19.62 -2.07 -5.30
N LEU A 357 -20.95 -2.14 -5.44
CA LEU A 357 -21.63 -2.03 -6.73
C LEU A 357 -21.38 -0.67 -7.39
N PHE A 358 -21.59 0.44 -6.67
CA PHE A 358 -21.39 1.78 -7.23
C PHE A 358 -19.92 2.07 -7.54
N GLN A 359 -18.99 1.56 -6.72
CA GLN A 359 -17.56 1.61 -7.05
C GLN A 359 -17.24 0.82 -8.32
N MET A 360 -17.74 -0.41 -8.43
CA MET A 360 -17.54 -1.23 -9.62
C MET A 360 -18.07 -0.53 -10.88
N LEU A 361 -19.29 0.02 -10.83
CA LEU A 361 -19.88 0.72 -11.97
C LEU A 361 -19.05 1.93 -12.41
N LEU A 362 -18.60 2.78 -11.47
CA LEU A 362 -17.75 3.94 -11.77
C LEU A 362 -16.41 3.56 -12.43
N TRP A 363 -15.74 2.53 -11.91
CA TRP A 363 -14.42 2.16 -12.44
C TRP A 363 -14.52 1.38 -13.75
N VAL A 364 -15.59 0.61 -13.94
CA VAL A 364 -15.87 -0.06 -15.23
C VAL A 364 -16.20 0.97 -16.30
N SER A 365 -17.03 1.98 -16.02
CA SER A 365 -17.32 3.05 -16.99
C SER A 365 -16.07 3.82 -17.39
N LEU A 366 -15.24 4.18 -16.40
CA LEU A 366 -13.95 4.83 -16.66
C LEU A 366 -13.02 3.96 -17.53
N LEU A 367 -12.96 2.65 -17.30
CA LEU A 367 -12.19 1.73 -18.14
C LEU A 367 -12.73 1.72 -19.57
N VAL A 368 -14.05 1.59 -19.75
CA VAL A 368 -14.66 1.61 -21.09
C VAL A 368 -14.30 2.88 -21.83
N VAL A 369 -14.42 4.04 -21.18
CA VAL A 369 -14.06 5.32 -21.80
C VAL A 369 -12.55 5.40 -22.06
N GLY A 370 -11.71 4.98 -21.12
CA GLY A 370 -10.24 4.99 -21.28
C GLY A 370 -9.70 4.03 -22.34
N LEU A 371 -10.48 3.02 -22.74
CA LEU A 371 -10.15 2.12 -23.86
C LEU A 371 -10.46 2.75 -25.23
N HIS A 372 -11.41 3.69 -25.30
CA HIS A 372 -11.87 4.26 -26.57
C HIS A 372 -11.39 5.71 -26.80
N SER A 373 -11.16 6.47 -25.73
CA SER A 373 -10.72 7.86 -25.79
C SER A 373 -9.22 7.95 -26.07
N ASN A 374 -8.87 8.57 -27.19
CA ASN A 374 -7.48 8.81 -27.57
C ASN A 374 -6.93 10.14 -27.01
N ILE A 375 -7.80 11.00 -26.48
CA ILE A 375 -7.41 12.31 -25.96
C ILE A 375 -6.95 12.19 -24.51
N GLN A 376 -5.65 12.39 -24.29
CA GLN A 376 -5.06 12.26 -22.95
C GLN A 376 -5.65 13.23 -21.93
N LEU A 377 -5.90 14.49 -22.31
CA LEU A 377 -6.48 15.47 -21.39
C LEU A 377 -7.85 15.01 -20.85
N ILE A 378 -8.69 14.44 -21.73
CA ILE A 378 -9.99 13.90 -21.34
C ILE A 378 -9.80 12.73 -20.37
N ASN A 379 -8.88 11.80 -20.69
CA ASN A 379 -8.61 10.67 -19.80
C ASN A 379 -8.07 11.12 -18.43
N ALA A 380 -7.23 12.16 -18.39
CA ALA A 380 -6.72 12.77 -17.16
C ALA A 380 -7.82 13.45 -16.33
N LEU A 381 -8.76 14.16 -16.98
CA LEU A 381 -9.93 14.74 -16.31
C LEU A 381 -10.84 13.65 -15.76
N ASN A 382 -11.15 12.64 -16.57
CA ASN A 382 -12.02 11.53 -16.19
C ASN A 382 -11.45 10.77 -14.98
N ILE A 383 -10.16 10.38 -14.99
CA ILE A 383 -9.56 9.69 -13.83
C ILE A 383 -9.59 10.57 -12.59
N PHE A 384 -9.35 11.88 -12.69
CA PHE A 384 -9.37 12.78 -11.54
C PHE A 384 -10.76 12.91 -10.91
N PHE A 385 -11.78 13.20 -11.73
CA PHE A 385 -13.15 13.38 -11.24
C PHE A 385 -13.78 12.08 -10.75
N ILE A 386 -13.62 10.98 -11.48
CA ILE A 386 -14.10 9.65 -11.04
C ILE A 386 -13.40 9.23 -9.76
N SER A 387 -12.09 9.52 -9.63
CA SER A 387 -11.36 9.29 -8.38
C SER A 387 -11.93 10.12 -7.22
N ALA A 388 -12.19 11.41 -7.43
CA ALA A 388 -12.77 12.27 -6.40
C ALA A 388 -14.16 11.75 -5.96
N MET A 389 -15.01 11.38 -6.92
CA MET A 389 -16.33 10.78 -6.66
C MET A 389 -16.22 9.46 -5.89
N SER A 390 -15.33 8.56 -6.31
CA SER A 390 -15.03 7.31 -5.62
C SER A 390 -14.61 7.55 -4.16
N LEU A 391 -13.77 8.55 -3.91
CA LEU A 391 -13.35 8.96 -2.57
C LEU A 391 -14.52 9.50 -1.74
N THR A 392 -15.40 10.33 -2.32
CA THR A 392 -16.58 10.86 -1.62
C THR A 392 -17.50 9.73 -1.14
N MET A 393 -17.77 8.75 -1.99
CA MET A 393 -18.57 7.58 -1.62
C MET A 393 -17.88 6.76 -0.53
N LEU A 394 -16.55 6.62 -0.57
CA LEU A 394 -15.80 5.89 0.45
C LEU A 394 -15.88 6.58 1.82
N VAL A 395 -15.76 7.91 1.86
CA VAL A 395 -15.90 8.68 3.11
C VAL A 395 -17.30 8.52 3.69
N VAL A 396 -18.34 8.55 2.85
CA VAL A 396 -19.73 8.33 3.28
C VAL A 396 -19.93 6.91 3.79
N TYR A 397 -19.42 5.90 3.08
CA TYR A 397 -19.49 4.49 3.49
C TYR A 397 -18.84 4.26 4.86
N LEU A 398 -17.63 4.80 5.08
CA LEU A 398 -16.91 4.69 6.35
C LEU A 398 -17.65 5.38 7.51
N LYS A 399 -18.35 6.48 7.25
CA LYS A 399 -19.13 7.21 8.27
C LYS A 399 -20.47 6.54 8.61
N LYS A 400 -21.11 5.88 7.63
CA LYS A 400 -22.47 5.32 7.78
C LYS A 400 -22.50 3.85 8.17
N THR A 401 -21.45 3.10 7.90
CA THR A 401 -21.43 1.66 8.16
C THR A 401 -20.85 1.37 9.54
N ASN A 402 -21.72 0.99 10.48
CA ASN A 402 -21.33 0.77 11.88
C ASN A 402 -20.43 -0.47 12.11
N SER A 403 -20.44 -1.45 11.19
CA SER A 403 -19.67 -2.69 11.35
C SER A 403 -19.03 -3.11 10.03
N ILE A 404 -17.78 -2.69 9.82
CA ILE A 404 -16.96 -3.09 8.67
C ILE A 404 -16.06 -4.25 9.11
N THR A 405 -16.12 -5.35 8.38
CA THR A 405 -15.28 -6.52 8.62
C THR A 405 -13.84 -6.30 8.15
N ILE A 406 -12.90 -7.05 8.73
CA ILE A 406 -11.46 -6.97 8.37
C ILE A 406 -11.24 -7.21 6.88
N THR A 407 -11.93 -8.19 6.27
CA THR A 407 -11.82 -8.48 4.84
C THR A 407 -12.27 -7.30 3.98
N GLU A 408 -13.34 -6.59 4.37
CA GLU A 408 -13.78 -5.39 3.66
C GLU A 408 -12.73 -4.28 3.78
N MET A 409 -12.10 -4.10 4.94
CA MET A 409 -11.00 -3.15 5.09
C MET A 409 -9.81 -3.49 4.18
N ILE A 410 -9.47 -4.77 4.01
CA ILE A 410 -8.41 -5.20 3.09
C ILE A 410 -8.75 -4.83 1.65
N PHE A 411 -10.00 -5.06 1.21
CA PHE A 411 -10.46 -4.62 -0.12
C PHE A 411 -10.36 -3.11 -0.28
N LEU A 412 -10.85 -2.33 0.71
CA LEU A 412 -10.77 -0.86 0.67
C LEU A 412 -9.33 -0.36 0.56
N ILE A 413 -8.41 -0.90 1.38
CA ILE A 413 -6.99 -0.53 1.34
C ILE A 413 -6.37 -0.86 -0.03
N THR A 414 -6.63 -2.06 -0.55
CA THR A 414 -6.09 -2.51 -1.84
C THR A 414 -6.62 -1.65 -3.00
N PHE A 415 -7.91 -1.32 -2.96
CA PHE A 415 -8.57 -0.45 -3.93
C PHE A 415 -7.99 0.97 -3.91
N LEU A 416 -7.79 1.56 -2.71
CA LEU A 416 -7.15 2.87 -2.58
C LEU A 416 -5.71 2.87 -3.09
N ILE A 417 -4.93 1.80 -2.88
CA ILE A 417 -3.58 1.67 -3.44
C ILE A 417 -3.62 1.67 -4.97
N ALA A 418 -4.52 0.89 -5.58
CA ALA A 418 -4.64 0.81 -7.04
C ALA A 418 -5.15 2.13 -7.65
N MET A 419 -6.00 2.87 -6.95
CA MET A 419 -6.41 4.23 -7.28
C MET A 419 -5.23 5.21 -7.28
N VAL A 420 -4.38 5.18 -6.23
CA VAL A 420 -3.14 5.98 -6.19
C VAL A 420 -2.23 5.66 -7.37
N LEU A 421 -2.01 4.37 -7.65
CA LEU A 421 -1.15 3.94 -8.75
C LEU A 421 -1.69 4.39 -10.12
N SER A 422 -3.00 4.29 -10.34
CA SER A 422 -3.63 4.76 -11.58
C SER A 422 -3.45 6.27 -11.75
N MET A 423 -3.82 7.07 -10.75
CA MET A 423 -3.60 8.53 -10.80
C MET A 423 -2.11 8.88 -11.01
N PHE A 424 -1.21 8.18 -10.33
CA PHE A 424 0.22 8.41 -10.49
C PHE A 424 0.70 8.17 -11.93
N ILE A 425 0.27 7.06 -12.54
CA ILE A 425 0.64 6.68 -13.91
C ILE A 425 0.03 7.62 -14.94
N PHE A 426 -1.23 8.03 -14.78
CA PHE A 426 -1.84 9.04 -15.65
C PHE A 426 -1.12 10.38 -15.56
N GLY A 427 -0.70 10.78 -14.36
CA GLY A 427 0.07 12.01 -14.15
C GLY A 427 1.46 11.95 -14.79
N ILE A 428 2.17 10.83 -14.64
CA ILE A 428 3.44 10.59 -15.35
C ILE A 428 3.26 10.62 -16.86
N ASN A 429 2.18 10.02 -17.38
CA ASN A 429 1.94 10.00 -18.82
C ASN A 429 1.77 11.40 -19.39
N GLN A 430 0.97 12.26 -18.74
CA GLN A 430 0.83 13.66 -19.13
C GLN A 430 2.18 14.39 -19.09
N TYR A 431 3.00 14.08 -18.07
CA TYR A 431 4.34 14.63 -17.94
C TYR A 431 5.23 14.28 -19.14
N LEU A 432 5.27 13.01 -19.52
CA LEU A 432 6.05 12.53 -20.66
C LEU A 432 5.57 13.14 -21.98
N LEU A 433 4.25 13.22 -22.19
CA LEU A 433 3.68 13.81 -23.39
C LEU A 433 3.99 15.32 -23.53
N SER A 434 4.14 16.04 -22.42
CA SER A 434 4.59 17.44 -22.45
C SER A 434 6.03 17.63 -22.94
N LYS A 435 6.79 16.54 -22.93
CA LYS A 435 8.18 16.42 -23.37
C LYS A 435 8.27 15.63 -24.67
N SER A 436 7.17 15.56 -25.43
CA SER A 436 7.07 14.82 -26.70
C SER A 436 7.44 13.33 -26.60
N ASN A 437 7.31 12.74 -25.42
CA ASN A 437 7.62 11.35 -25.17
C ASN A 437 6.35 10.50 -25.12
N ASN A 438 6.16 9.66 -26.16
CA ASN A 438 4.98 8.83 -26.35
C ASN A 438 5.18 7.37 -25.89
N ILE A 439 6.20 7.07 -25.09
CA ILE A 439 6.60 5.69 -24.81
C ILE A 439 5.48 4.82 -24.19
N PHE A 440 4.56 5.41 -23.43
CA PHE A 440 3.42 4.69 -22.85
C PHE A 440 2.38 4.25 -23.89
N TYR A 441 2.45 4.80 -25.11
CA TYR A 441 1.60 4.44 -26.25
C TYR A 441 2.26 3.48 -27.24
N ILE A 442 3.60 3.34 -27.21
CA ILE A 442 4.37 2.60 -28.23
C ILE A 442 4.67 1.15 -27.80
N ILE A 443 4.22 0.74 -26.62
CA ILE A 443 4.46 -0.61 -26.13
C ILE A 443 3.75 -1.63 -27.03
N ASN A 444 4.47 -2.69 -27.40
CA ASN A 444 3.95 -3.79 -28.21
C ASN A 444 2.96 -4.66 -27.41
N SER A 445 1.84 -4.04 -27.04
CA SER A 445 0.73 -4.54 -26.26
C SER A 445 -0.54 -3.94 -26.87
N SER A 446 -1.64 -4.69 -26.84
CA SER A 446 -2.95 -4.14 -27.24
C SER A 446 -3.49 -3.09 -26.28
N LEU A 447 -2.89 -2.97 -25.09
CA LEU A 447 -3.26 -2.01 -24.05
C LEU A 447 -2.08 -1.09 -23.70
N TYR A 448 -2.37 0.21 -23.56
CA TYR A 448 -1.45 1.20 -23.03
C TYR A 448 -1.21 1.00 -21.53
N ILE A 449 -0.07 1.47 -21.00
CA ILE A 449 0.24 1.34 -19.57
C ILE A 449 -0.88 1.94 -18.70
N THR A 450 -1.40 3.10 -19.09
CA THR A 450 -2.51 3.77 -18.39
C THR A 450 -3.75 2.88 -18.30
N GLN A 451 -4.07 2.14 -19.36
CA GLN A 451 -5.20 1.20 -19.42
C GLN A 451 -4.96 -0.05 -18.56
N ILE A 452 -3.72 -0.56 -18.50
CA ILE A 452 -3.37 -1.70 -17.63
C ILE A 452 -3.66 -1.38 -16.15
N PHE A 453 -3.32 -0.17 -15.70
CA PHE A 453 -3.60 0.26 -14.32
C PHE A 453 -5.11 0.48 -14.07
N LEU A 454 -5.89 0.91 -15.07
CA LEU A 454 -7.36 0.94 -14.97
C LEU A 454 -7.94 -0.48 -14.83
N VAL A 455 -7.46 -1.44 -15.61
CA VAL A 455 -7.88 -2.85 -15.52
C VAL A 455 -7.61 -3.40 -14.13
N LEU A 456 -6.43 -3.13 -13.54
CA LEU A 456 -6.10 -3.52 -12.17
C LEU A 456 -7.15 -3.00 -11.16
N ASN A 457 -7.53 -1.73 -11.26
CA ASN A 457 -8.55 -1.12 -10.40
C ASN A 457 -9.92 -1.79 -10.57
N VAL A 458 -10.34 -2.02 -11.81
CA VAL A 458 -11.61 -2.69 -12.11
C VAL A 458 -11.64 -4.10 -11.54
N VAL A 459 -10.57 -4.88 -11.70
CA VAL A 459 -10.49 -6.25 -11.16
C VAL A 459 -10.67 -6.24 -9.64
N ILE A 460 -10.07 -5.29 -8.92
CA ILE A 460 -10.24 -5.16 -7.47
C ILE A 460 -11.67 -4.76 -7.11
N ALA A 461 -12.27 -3.80 -7.84
CA ALA A 461 -13.63 -3.35 -7.61
C ALA A 461 -14.67 -4.47 -7.83
N VAL A 462 -14.53 -5.20 -8.94
CA VAL A 462 -15.37 -6.37 -9.27
C VAL A 462 -15.19 -7.46 -8.21
N SER A 463 -13.95 -7.76 -7.80
CA SER A 463 -13.67 -8.75 -6.76
C SER A 463 -14.33 -8.38 -5.43
N PHE A 464 -14.33 -7.09 -5.07
CA PHE A 464 -14.97 -6.61 -3.85
C PHE A 464 -16.51 -6.70 -3.92
N PHE A 465 -17.10 -6.38 -5.08
CA PHE A 465 -18.53 -6.58 -5.31
C PHE A 465 -18.92 -8.05 -5.21
N MET A 466 -18.20 -8.94 -5.88
CA MET A 466 -18.42 -10.39 -5.83
C MET A 466 -18.34 -10.93 -4.40
N PHE A 467 -17.33 -10.52 -3.64
CA PHE A 467 -17.21 -10.88 -2.23
C PHE A 467 -18.41 -10.42 -1.40
N SER A 468 -18.84 -9.16 -1.57
CA SER A 468 -19.98 -8.59 -0.84
C SER A 468 -21.29 -9.29 -1.19
N ALA A 469 -21.48 -9.66 -2.46
CA ALA A 469 -22.63 -10.43 -2.93
C ALA A 469 -22.66 -11.83 -2.32
N ILE A 470 -21.55 -12.57 -2.38
CA ILE A 470 -21.44 -13.91 -1.78
C ILE A 470 -21.70 -13.84 -0.27
N LYS A 471 -21.13 -12.85 0.43
CA LYS A 471 -21.34 -12.64 1.87
C LYS A 471 -22.83 -12.43 2.19
N LEU A 472 -23.53 -11.63 1.40
CA LEU A 472 -24.97 -11.39 1.57
C LEU A 472 -25.78 -12.68 1.35
N ILE A 473 -25.50 -13.41 0.26
CA ILE A 473 -26.17 -14.68 -0.07
C ILE A 473 -26.01 -15.68 1.08
N VAL A 474 -24.79 -15.84 1.61
CA VAL A 474 -24.52 -16.74 2.75
C VAL A 474 -25.31 -16.34 3.98
N ILE A 475 -25.45 -15.04 4.27
CA ILE A 475 -26.25 -14.55 5.40
C ILE A 475 -27.74 -14.87 5.19
N LEU A 476 -28.27 -14.63 3.99
CA LEU A 476 -29.67 -14.93 3.65
C LEU A 476 -29.97 -16.43 3.78
N LEU A 477 -29.08 -17.31 3.30
CA LEU A 477 -29.20 -18.77 3.43
C LEU A 477 -29.13 -19.23 4.90
N LYS A 478 -28.34 -18.58 5.75
CA LYS A 478 -28.31 -18.89 7.19
C LYS A 478 -29.60 -18.47 7.87
N ILE A 479 -30.17 -17.33 7.49
CA ILE A 479 -31.44 -16.84 8.04
C ILE A 479 -32.58 -17.78 7.62
N SER A 480 -32.63 -18.23 6.35
CA SER A 480 -33.68 -19.15 5.89
C SER A 480 -33.63 -20.49 6.63
N LYS A 481 -32.45 -21.11 6.73
CA LYS A 481 -32.25 -22.36 7.49
C LYS A 481 -32.62 -22.23 8.97
N THR A 482 -32.33 -21.08 9.58
CA THR A 482 -32.68 -20.83 10.98
C THR A 482 -34.19 -20.69 11.16
N LYS A 483 -34.87 -20.02 10.21
CA LYS A 483 -36.33 -19.89 10.20
C LYS A 483 -37.03 -21.24 9.99
N GLU A 484 -36.49 -22.12 9.14
CA GLU A 484 -36.99 -23.49 8.96
C GLU A 484 -36.90 -24.30 10.26
N LYS A 485 -35.73 -24.32 10.91
CA LYS A 485 -35.55 -25.01 12.22
C LYS A 485 -36.46 -24.47 13.32
N LEU A 486 -36.69 -23.15 13.34
CA LEU A 486 -37.62 -22.53 14.30
C LEU A 486 -39.07 -22.96 14.04
N LYS A 487 -39.46 -23.12 12.77
CA LYS A 487 -40.79 -23.66 12.44
C LYS A 487 -40.91 -25.11 12.92
N GLU A 488 -39.96 -25.97 12.58
CA GLU A 488 -39.95 -27.39 13.00
C GLU A 488 -40.05 -27.56 14.52
N THR A 489 -39.24 -26.83 15.29
CA THR A 489 -39.29 -26.86 16.78
C THR A 489 -40.57 -26.28 17.39
N THR A 490 -41.31 -25.44 16.64
CA THR A 490 -42.62 -24.93 17.09
C THR A 490 -43.74 -25.93 16.79
N TYR A 491 -43.58 -26.76 15.75
CA TYR A 491 -44.52 -27.84 15.43
C TYR A 491 -44.34 -29.05 16.37
N GLU A 492 -43.12 -29.37 16.81
CA GLU A 492 -42.87 -30.47 17.79
C GLU A 492 -43.35 -30.15 19.22
N LYS A 493 -43.64 -28.88 19.53
CA LYS A 493 -44.13 -28.44 20.86
C LYS A 493 -45.66 -28.31 20.96
N LYS A 494 -46.38 -28.57 19.88
CA LYS A 494 -47.85 -28.67 19.85
C LYS A 494 -48.24 -30.13 19.73
#